data_AF-A0A0R1UI60-F1
#
_entry.id   AF-A0A0R1UI60-F1
#
_cell.length_a   1.000
_cell.length_b   1.000
_cell.length_c   1.000
_cell.angle_alpha   90.00
_cell.angle_beta   90.00
_cell.angle_gamma   90.00
#
_symmetry.space_group_name_H-M   'P 1'
#
loop_
_entity.id
_entity.type
_entity.pdbx_description
1 polymer ?
#
loop_
_entity_poly.entity_id
_entity_poly.type
_entity_poly.pdbx_seq_one_letter_code
_entity_poly.pdbx_strand_id
1 'polypeptide(L)'
;MKLVKILSAVMVATTMGATVTVVSPEVIANAKAQKSLKAYPKSLRRTWYHYEKNDKGQLRYSTLKFTATRTTDKWNGYMATKTETSKNVLHQYNPAKKFNKGKLNWNVAYKSGSSTLFGLWGDSKADMVRSQAIDRYKVVTTTYKGKKIKVLHATFLPSAPLNTMYYYTSKKLAKQTNPKGYNYGNNYGY
;
A
#
# COMPACT_ATOMS: atom_id res chain seq x y z
N MET A 1 -8.68 -1.34 41.70
CA MET A 1 -10.15 -1.59 41.72
C MET A 1 -10.83 -0.47 40.94
N LYS A 2 -11.40 -0.80 39.79
CA LYS A 2 -12.84 -0.72 39.46
C LYS A 2 -13.34 0.71 39.19
N LEU A 3 -13.64 0.98 37.90
CA LEU A 3 -14.96 1.46 37.49
C LEU A 3 -15.14 1.27 35.99
N VAL A 4 -15.73 0.12 35.69
CA VAL A 4 -16.42 -0.23 34.45
C VAL A 4 -17.62 0.70 34.30
N LYS A 5 -17.76 1.39 33.17
CA LYS A 5 -19.04 1.97 32.75
C LYS A 5 -19.47 1.31 31.45
N ILE A 6 -20.24 0.24 31.64
CA ILE A 6 -21.15 -0.32 30.64
C ILE A 6 -22.32 0.65 30.55
N LEU A 7 -22.67 1.09 29.34
CA LEU A 7 -23.99 1.63 29.06
C LEU A 7 -24.58 0.82 27.90
N SER A 8 -25.60 0.05 28.27
CA SER A 8 -26.41 -0.77 27.39
C SER A 8 -27.59 0.04 26.84
N ALA A 9 -27.94 -0.31 25.60
CA ALA A 9 -29.29 -0.28 25.01
C ALA A 9 -30.02 1.06 24.79
N VAL A 10 -30.25 1.37 23.51
CA VAL A 10 -31.59 1.78 23.06
C VAL A 10 -31.94 0.91 21.85
N MET A 11 -32.92 0.04 22.03
CA MET A 11 -33.61 -0.69 20.98
C MET A 11 -34.69 0.26 20.43
N VAL A 12 -34.61 0.66 19.15
CA VAL A 12 -35.71 1.37 18.48
C VAL A 12 -36.32 0.42 17.47
N ALA A 13 -37.60 0.12 17.69
CA ALA A 13 -38.44 -0.66 16.82
C ALA A 13 -38.75 0.10 15.52
N THR A 14 -38.91 -0.69 14.46
CA THR A 14 -39.14 -0.39 13.04
C THR A 14 -40.23 0.63 12.72
N THR A 15 -39.92 1.55 11.79
CA THR A 15 -40.87 2.00 10.76
C THR A 15 -40.18 2.00 9.40
N MET A 16 -40.89 1.42 8.42
CA MET A 16 -40.47 1.20 7.04
C MET A 16 -40.20 2.51 6.28
N GLY A 17 -39.23 2.48 5.35
CA GLY A 17 -39.04 3.49 4.32
C GLY A 17 -37.81 4.38 4.53
N ALA A 18 -36.92 4.38 3.53
CA ALA A 18 -35.60 5.02 3.50
C ALA A 18 -34.51 4.30 4.32
N THR A 19 -33.72 3.48 3.63
CA THR A 19 -32.39 3.05 4.09
C THR A 19 -31.46 4.26 4.15
N VAL A 20 -31.64 5.10 5.17
CA VAL A 20 -30.59 6.04 5.58
C VAL A 20 -29.49 5.16 6.15
N THR A 21 -28.44 4.96 5.36
CA THR A 21 -27.20 4.37 5.85
C THR A 21 -26.71 5.25 7.00
N VAL A 22 -26.97 4.81 8.23
CA VAL A 22 -26.44 5.44 9.43
C VAL A 22 -24.93 5.17 9.40
N VAL A 23 -24.20 6.08 8.74
CA VAL A 23 -22.75 6.15 8.86
C VAL A 23 -22.49 6.45 10.33
N SER A 24 -22.02 5.46 11.09
CA SER A 24 -21.80 5.62 12.51
C SER A 24 -20.85 6.81 12.76
N PRO A 25 -21.04 7.59 13.84
CA PRO A 25 -20.18 8.71 14.18
C PRO A 25 -18.69 8.32 14.26
N GLU A 26 -18.39 7.07 14.60
CA GLU A 26 -17.02 6.51 14.59
C GLU A 26 -16.35 6.55 13.21
N VAL A 27 -17.10 6.33 12.13
CA VAL A 27 -16.57 6.41 10.75
C VAL A 27 -16.23 7.86 10.39
N ILE A 28 -17.02 8.83 10.87
CA ILE A 28 -16.79 10.27 10.63
C ILE A 28 -15.59 10.78 11.45
N ALA A 29 -15.42 10.28 12.69
CA ALA A 29 -14.30 10.66 13.55
C ALA A 29 -12.95 10.16 13.00
N ASN A 30 -12.89 8.93 12.46
CA ASN A 30 -11.66 8.38 11.88
C ASN A 30 -11.24 9.07 10.57
N ALA A 31 -12.17 9.62 9.80
CA ALA A 31 -11.85 10.36 8.56
C ALA A 31 -11.23 11.75 8.83
N LYS A 32 -11.47 12.35 10.00
CA LYS A 32 -10.95 13.69 10.35
C LYS A 32 -9.52 13.71 10.88
N ALA A 33 -9.00 12.61 11.43
CA ALA A 33 -7.75 12.64 12.20
C ALA A 33 -6.46 12.43 11.39
N GLN A 34 -6.50 11.81 10.20
CA GLN A 34 -5.27 11.53 9.45
C GLN A 34 -5.33 12.03 8.01
N LYS A 35 -4.79 13.25 7.83
CA LYS A 35 -4.63 13.87 6.51
C LYS A 35 -3.75 12.99 5.63
N SER A 36 -4.22 12.73 4.41
CA SER A 36 -3.38 12.09 3.40
C SER A 36 -2.19 13.01 3.04
N LEU A 37 -1.13 12.39 2.55
CA LEU A 37 0.14 13.04 2.26
C LEU A 37 0.04 13.90 1.00
N LYS A 38 0.71 15.07 1.03
CA LYS A 38 0.94 15.90 -0.17
C LYS A 38 2.13 15.41 -1.01
N ALA A 39 3.06 14.70 -0.38
CA ALA A 39 4.24 14.14 -1.02
C ALA A 39 4.68 12.85 -0.33
N TYR A 40 5.22 11.90 -1.08
CA TYR A 40 5.81 10.70 -0.53
C TYR A 40 7.01 11.02 0.37
N PRO A 41 7.27 10.26 1.44
CA PRO A 41 8.45 10.46 2.27
C PRO A 41 9.75 10.35 1.48
N LYS A 42 10.74 11.20 1.79
CA LYS A 42 12.06 11.19 1.11
C LYS A 42 12.73 9.82 1.12
N SER A 43 12.48 9.00 2.14
CA SER A 43 12.99 7.63 2.24
C SER A 43 12.54 6.74 1.07
N LEU A 44 11.31 6.91 0.57
CA LEU A 44 10.79 6.13 -0.56
C LEU A 44 11.28 6.65 -1.91
N ARG A 45 11.57 7.95 -2.03
CA ARG A 45 11.86 8.65 -3.31
C ARG A 45 13.15 8.14 -3.96
N ARG A 46 13.02 7.16 -4.85
CA ARG A 46 14.07 6.59 -5.72
C ARG A 46 13.45 5.51 -6.60
N THR A 47 14.28 4.91 -7.45
CA THR A 47 13.97 3.65 -8.10
C THR A 47 14.38 2.48 -7.21
N TRP A 48 13.47 1.54 -7.03
CA TRP A 48 13.66 0.29 -6.32
C TRP A 48 13.55 -0.87 -7.31
N TYR A 49 14.36 -1.90 -7.13
CA TYR A 49 14.47 -3.04 -8.04
C TYR A 49 14.10 -4.32 -7.31
N HIS A 50 13.18 -5.08 -7.88
CA HIS A 50 12.87 -6.43 -7.46
C HIS A 50 13.35 -7.40 -8.53
N TYR A 51 13.96 -8.51 -8.11
CA TYR A 51 14.46 -9.53 -9.03
C TYR A 51 13.75 -10.85 -8.74
N GLU A 52 13.09 -11.37 -9.76
CA GLU A 52 12.08 -12.41 -9.61
C GLU A 52 12.11 -13.42 -10.75
N LYS A 53 11.54 -14.59 -10.46
CA LYS A 53 11.29 -15.64 -11.43
C LYS A 53 9.81 -15.62 -11.77
N ASN A 54 9.47 -15.41 -13.05
CA ASN A 54 8.08 -15.51 -13.48
C ASN A 54 7.61 -16.98 -13.51
N ASP A 55 6.33 -17.19 -13.79
CA ASP A 55 5.67 -18.49 -13.93
C ASP A 55 6.30 -19.39 -15.02
N LYS A 56 6.88 -18.79 -16.06
CA LYS A 56 7.66 -19.48 -17.12
C LYS A 56 9.10 -19.79 -16.72
N GLY A 57 9.48 -19.50 -15.48
CA GLY A 57 10.81 -19.75 -14.94
C GLY A 57 11.90 -18.77 -15.38
N GLN A 58 11.54 -17.67 -16.04
CA GLN A 58 12.48 -16.66 -16.52
C GLN A 58 12.79 -15.64 -15.43
N LEU A 59 14.08 -15.32 -15.29
CA LEU A 59 14.53 -14.31 -14.34
C LEU A 59 14.38 -12.90 -14.92
N ARG A 60 13.67 -12.04 -14.20
CA ARG A 60 13.26 -10.71 -14.63
C ARG A 60 13.46 -9.68 -13.52
N TYR A 61 13.44 -8.41 -13.90
CA TYR A 61 13.39 -7.30 -12.95
C TYR A 61 12.06 -6.58 -13.05
N SER A 62 11.44 -6.34 -11.90
CA SER A 62 10.42 -5.31 -11.73
C SER A 62 11.04 -4.06 -11.11
N THR A 63 10.46 -2.90 -11.41
CA THR A 63 10.95 -1.62 -10.86
C THR A 63 9.83 -0.78 -10.29
N LEU A 64 10.00 -0.29 -9.07
CA LEU A 64 9.09 0.64 -8.44
C LEU A 64 9.80 1.97 -8.19
N LYS A 65 9.36 3.03 -8.86
CA LYS A 65 9.94 4.38 -8.74
C LYS A 65 8.99 5.32 -8.02
N PHE A 66 9.48 5.96 -6.97
CA PHE A 66 8.80 7.06 -6.29
C PHE A 66 9.48 8.38 -6.59
N THR A 67 8.71 9.40 -6.95
CA THR A 67 9.11 10.81 -6.87
C THR A 67 8.43 11.46 -5.67
N ALA A 68 8.40 12.80 -5.57
CA ALA A 68 7.62 13.45 -4.52
C ALA A 68 6.11 13.17 -4.66
N THR A 69 5.60 13.10 -5.90
CA THR A 69 4.15 13.07 -6.17
C THR A 69 3.74 12.01 -7.18
N ARG A 70 4.67 11.17 -7.66
CA ARG A 70 4.35 10.12 -8.63
C ARG A 70 4.93 8.78 -8.20
N THR A 71 4.22 7.72 -8.56
CA THR A 71 4.75 6.37 -8.60
C THR A 71 4.75 5.84 -10.03
N THR A 72 5.76 5.06 -10.36
CA THR A 72 5.78 4.28 -11.59
C THR A 72 6.19 2.87 -11.23
N ASP A 73 5.30 1.93 -11.42
CA ASP A 73 5.58 0.51 -11.30
C ASP A 73 5.75 -0.07 -12.69
N LYS A 74 6.84 -0.83 -12.88
CA LYS A 74 7.03 -1.68 -14.03
C LYS A 74 7.07 -3.11 -13.52
N TRP A 75 5.93 -3.79 -13.64
CA TRP A 75 5.77 -5.16 -13.22
C TRP A 75 6.17 -6.10 -14.36
N ASN A 76 7.04 -7.05 -14.06
CA ASN A 76 7.49 -8.08 -14.99
C ASN A 76 7.60 -9.43 -14.28
N GLY A 77 6.72 -9.63 -13.30
CA GLY A 77 6.77 -10.71 -12.33
C GLY A 77 5.86 -11.88 -12.65
N TYR A 78 5.29 -12.47 -11.60
CA TYR A 78 4.35 -13.59 -11.71
C TYR A 78 3.23 -13.29 -12.73
N MET A 79 2.91 -14.27 -13.58
CA MET A 79 1.92 -14.22 -14.67
C MET A 79 2.16 -13.16 -15.77
N ALA A 80 3.22 -12.34 -15.66
CA ALA A 80 3.49 -11.30 -16.65
C ALA A 80 4.06 -11.90 -17.94
N THR A 81 3.28 -11.85 -19.03
CA THR A 81 3.74 -12.21 -20.38
C THR A 81 4.56 -11.10 -21.05
N LYS A 82 4.33 -9.85 -20.62
CA LYS A 82 5.04 -8.63 -21.00
C LYS A 82 5.16 -7.73 -19.78
N THR A 83 6.09 -6.77 -19.83
CA THR A 83 6.20 -5.77 -18.77
C THR A 83 4.97 -4.87 -18.76
N GLU A 84 4.26 -4.85 -17.64
CA GLU A 84 3.15 -3.94 -17.37
C GLU A 84 3.69 -2.67 -16.73
N THR A 85 3.13 -1.52 -17.09
CA THR A 85 3.54 -0.24 -16.52
C THR A 85 2.34 0.50 -15.97
N SER A 86 2.32 0.72 -14.65
CA SER A 86 1.34 1.59 -13.99
C SER A 86 2.01 2.90 -13.58
N LYS A 87 1.27 4.01 -13.70
CA LYS A 87 1.74 5.35 -13.32
C LYS A 87 0.65 6.01 -12.50
N ASN A 88 0.96 6.32 -11.24
CA ASN A 88 0.01 6.98 -10.36
C ASN A 88 0.52 8.35 -9.90
N VAL A 89 -0.41 9.27 -9.69
CA VAL A 89 -0.16 10.62 -9.18
C VAL A 89 -0.80 10.77 -7.80
N LEU A 90 0.04 11.09 -6.82
CA LEU A 90 -0.39 11.30 -5.44
C LEU A 90 -1.30 12.52 -5.35
N HIS A 91 -2.48 12.32 -4.80
CA HIS A 91 -3.44 13.37 -4.51
C HIS A 91 -3.76 13.41 -3.03
N GLN A 92 -3.98 14.63 -2.54
CA GLN A 92 -4.43 14.82 -1.18
C GLN A 92 -5.95 14.65 -1.11
N TYR A 93 -6.42 13.67 -0.33
CA TYR A 93 -7.82 13.49 -0.04
C TYR A 93 -8.28 14.49 1.01
N ASN A 94 -9.39 15.17 0.73
CA ASN A 94 -10.09 16.03 1.67
C ASN A 94 -11.59 15.67 1.64
N PRO A 95 -12.14 15.09 2.72
CA PRO A 95 -13.54 14.65 2.74
C PRO A 95 -14.53 15.80 2.58
N ALA A 96 -14.15 17.03 2.94
CA ALA A 96 -14.99 18.24 2.82
C ALA A 96 -15.06 18.80 1.40
N LYS A 97 -14.20 18.35 0.47
CA LYS A 97 -14.22 18.80 -0.93
C LYS A 97 -15.08 17.88 -1.81
N LYS A 98 -15.50 18.42 -2.98
CA LYS A 98 -16.13 17.63 -4.05
C LYS A 98 -15.19 16.49 -4.45
N PHE A 99 -15.77 15.30 -4.58
CA PHE A 99 -15.03 14.10 -4.94
C PHE A 99 -14.86 14.01 -6.46
N ASN A 100 -13.67 13.64 -6.91
CA ASN A 100 -13.34 13.48 -8.32
C ASN A 100 -13.39 11.98 -8.69
N LYS A 101 -14.47 11.52 -9.32
CA LYS A 101 -14.62 10.12 -9.76
C LYS A 101 -13.76 9.80 -11.00
N GLY A 102 -13.53 8.52 -11.28
CA GLY A 102 -12.88 8.05 -12.51
C GLY A 102 -11.40 8.41 -12.65
N LYS A 103 -10.73 8.86 -11.58
CA LYS A 103 -9.31 9.19 -11.59
C LYS A 103 -8.45 7.99 -11.22
N LEU A 104 -8.55 6.91 -12.00
CA LEU A 104 -7.89 5.63 -11.70
C LEU A 104 -6.35 5.71 -11.68
N ASN A 105 -5.75 6.75 -12.26
CA ASN A 105 -4.32 7.02 -12.20
C ASN A 105 -3.92 7.92 -11.00
N TRP A 106 -4.85 8.23 -10.11
CA TRP A 106 -4.55 8.92 -8.86
C TRP A 106 -4.43 7.90 -7.74
N ASN A 107 -3.73 8.29 -6.69
CA ASN A 107 -3.68 7.51 -5.47
C ASN A 107 -3.58 8.42 -4.24
N VAL A 108 -3.85 7.83 -3.08
CA VAL A 108 -3.73 8.48 -1.77
C VAL A 108 -2.68 7.75 -0.94
N ALA A 109 -2.02 8.48 -0.06
CA ALA A 109 -1.06 7.88 0.85
C ALA A 109 -1.17 8.46 2.25
N TYR A 110 -0.87 7.64 3.26
CA TYR A 110 -0.98 7.97 4.66
C TYR A 110 0.30 7.59 5.42
N LYS A 111 0.69 8.42 6.38
CA LYS A 111 1.76 8.06 7.31
C LYS A 111 1.24 7.05 8.34
N SER A 112 2.01 5.99 8.60
CA SER A 112 1.68 5.00 9.64
C SER A 112 2.97 4.54 10.32
N GLY A 113 3.39 5.24 11.38
CA GLY A 113 4.68 5.04 12.02
C GLY A 113 5.83 5.19 11.03
N SER A 114 6.75 4.23 10.97
CA SER A 114 7.83 4.19 9.98
C SER A 114 7.36 3.90 8.54
N SER A 115 6.14 3.40 8.38
CA SER A 115 5.60 2.95 7.10
C SER A 115 4.75 4.03 6.41
N THR A 116 4.48 3.81 5.14
CA THR A 116 3.52 4.60 4.35
C THR A 116 2.47 3.66 3.79
N LEU A 117 1.21 3.94 4.06
CA LEU A 117 0.07 3.19 3.52
C LEU A 117 -0.40 3.86 2.23
N PHE A 118 -0.78 3.06 1.25
CA PHE A 118 -1.14 3.49 -0.10
C PHE A 118 -2.52 2.93 -0.44
N GLY A 119 -3.40 3.80 -0.89
CA GLY A 119 -4.73 3.45 -1.41
C GLY A 119 -4.88 3.95 -2.84
N LEU A 120 -5.65 3.22 -3.65
CA LEU A 120 -5.98 3.62 -5.01
C LEU A 120 -7.04 4.70 -5.01
N TRP A 121 -7.09 5.55 -6.04
CA TRP A 121 -8.19 6.49 -6.23
C TRP A 121 -9.34 5.83 -7.01
N GLY A 122 -10.25 5.15 -6.29
CA GLY A 122 -11.49 4.57 -6.80
C GLY A 122 -12.63 5.56 -7.03
N ASP A 123 -13.85 5.03 -7.06
CA ASP A 123 -15.09 5.76 -7.39
C ASP A 123 -15.95 6.10 -6.16
N SER A 124 -15.48 5.73 -4.97
CA SER A 124 -16.06 6.12 -3.69
C SER A 124 -15.10 6.90 -2.81
N LYS A 125 -15.65 7.81 -2.01
CA LYS A 125 -14.90 8.47 -0.92
C LYS A 125 -14.38 7.43 0.10
N ALA A 126 -15.09 6.31 0.26
CA ALA A 126 -14.68 5.24 1.17
C ALA A 126 -13.35 4.62 0.75
N ASP A 127 -13.10 4.46 -0.55
CA ASP A 127 -11.84 3.87 -1.07
C ASP A 127 -10.62 4.71 -0.67
N MET A 128 -10.82 6.00 -0.37
CA MET A 128 -9.73 6.92 -0.05
C MET A 128 -9.31 6.82 1.40
N VAL A 129 -10.11 6.24 2.29
CA VAL A 129 -9.79 6.30 3.72
C VAL A 129 -8.61 5.38 4.06
N ARG A 130 -7.86 5.74 5.10
CA ARG A 130 -6.62 5.02 5.48
C ARG A 130 -6.82 3.52 5.69
N SER A 131 -7.97 3.10 6.24
CA SER A 131 -8.26 1.68 6.48
C SER A 131 -8.44 0.87 5.20
N GLN A 132 -8.73 1.51 4.07
CA GLN A 132 -8.84 0.89 2.75
C GLN A 132 -7.53 0.90 1.96
N ALA A 133 -6.42 1.35 2.58
CA ALA A 133 -5.12 1.29 1.93
C ALA A 133 -4.66 -0.16 1.72
N ILE A 134 -4.49 -0.55 0.47
CA ILE A 134 -4.16 -1.91 0.03
C ILE A 134 -2.66 -2.19 -0.01
N ASP A 135 -1.83 -1.16 0.12
CA ASP A 135 -0.39 -1.27 0.02
C ASP A 135 0.29 -0.65 1.24
N ARG A 136 1.37 -1.28 1.71
CA ARG A 136 2.24 -0.73 2.76
C ARG A 136 3.69 -0.78 2.32
N TYR A 137 4.33 0.39 2.33
CA TYR A 137 5.74 0.54 2.03
C TYR A 137 6.54 0.96 3.25
N LYS A 138 7.63 0.26 3.55
CA LYS A 138 8.56 0.57 4.64
C LYS A 138 9.99 0.37 4.16
N VAL A 139 10.82 1.41 4.29
CA VAL A 139 12.26 1.24 4.10
C VAL A 139 12.85 0.72 5.40
N VAL A 140 13.57 -0.39 5.33
CA VAL A 140 14.29 -0.96 6.47
C VAL A 140 15.77 -1.15 6.13
N THR A 141 16.55 -1.44 7.16
CA THR A 141 17.95 -1.86 7.00
C THR A 141 18.02 -3.36 7.27
N THR A 142 18.68 -4.11 6.39
CA THR A 142 18.99 -5.53 6.57
C THR A 142 20.49 -5.75 6.38
N THR A 143 21.01 -6.91 6.76
CA THR A 143 22.43 -7.26 6.63
C THR A 143 22.59 -8.30 5.51
N TYR A 144 23.47 -8.02 4.55
CA TYR A 144 23.88 -8.96 3.51
C TYR A 144 25.40 -9.06 3.48
N LYS A 145 25.95 -10.27 3.69
CA LYS A 145 27.41 -10.51 3.75
C LYS A 145 28.14 -9.55 4.71
N GLY A 146 27.60 -9.39 5.92
CA GLY A 146 28.14 -8.49 6.95
C GLY A 146 27.93 -7.00 6.71
N LYS A 147 27.34 -6.58 5.57
CA LYS A 147 27.10 -5.18 5.23
C LYS A 147 25.64 -4.80 5.43
N LYS A 148 25.40 -3.68 6.12
CA LYS A 148 24.06 -3.09 6.26
C LYS A 148 23.63 -2.47 4.93
N ILE A 149 22.47 -2.88 4.42
CA ILE A 149 21.87 -2.39 3.17
C ILE A 149 20.44 -1.91 3.43
N LYS A 150 20.01 -0.88 2.70
CA LYS A 150 18.62 -0.40 2.75
C LYS A 150 17.77 -1.15 1.72
N VAL A 151 16.63 -1.64 2.16
CA VAL A 151 15.65 -2.35 1.32
C VAL A 151 14.27 -1.77 1.54
N LEU A 152 13.44 -1.84 0.51
CA LEU A 152 12.02 -1.47 0.58
C LEU A 152 11.21 -2.74 0.77
N HIS A 153 10.48 -2.81 1.88
CA HIS A 153 9.43 -3.79 2.09
C HIS A 153 8.15 -3.24 1.47
N ALA A 154 7.61 -3.96 0.50
CA ALA A 154 6.29 -3.72 -0.08
C ALA A 154 5.38 -4.86 0.37
N THR A 155 4.38 -4.55 1.18
CA THR A 155 3.37 -5.51 1.62
C THR A 155 2.05 -5.17 0.95
N PHE A 156 1.57 -6.10 0.12
CA PHE A 156 0.25 -6.04 -0.50
C PHE A 156 -0.79 -6.60 0.48
N LEU A 157 -1.96 -5.98 0.54
CA LEU A 157 -3.03 -6.27 1.51
C LEU A 157 -2.50 -6.34 2.95
N PRO A 158 -2.18 -5.22 3.61
CA PRO A 158 -1.52 -5.22 4.92
C PRO A 158 -2.27 -5.93 6.05
N SER A 159 -3.55 -6.25 5.85
CA SER A 159 -4.38 -7.08 6.72
C SER A 159 -4.13 -8.59 6.55
N ALA A 160 -3.47 -9.01 5.48
CA ALA A 160 -3.09 -10.38 5.18
C ALA A 160 -1.55 -10.48 5.01
N PRO A 161 -0.84 -11.32 5.78
CA PRO A 161 0.63 -11.38 5.75
C PRO A 161 1.21 -12.04 4.47
N LEU A 162 0.41 -12.21 3.43
CA LEU A 162 0.66 -13.18 2.36
C LEU A 162 1.70 -12.73 1.32
N ASN A 163 1.96 -11.43 1.14
CA ASN A 163 2.81 -10.95 0.04
C ASN A 163 3.72 -9.78 0.43
N THR A 164 4.84 -10.08 1.11
CA THR A 164 5.91 -9.09 1.33
C THR A 164 7.03 -9.25 0.33
N MET A 165 7.16 -8.28 -0.57
CA MET A 165 8.23 -8.19 -1.55
C MET A 165 9.35 -7.29 -1.05
N TYR A 166 10.58 -7.67 -1.38
CA TYR A 166 11.78 -6.89 -1.07
C TYR A 166 12.31 -6.25 -2.35
N TYR A 167 12.43 -4.93 -2.35
CA TYR A 167 13.10 -4.20 -3.41
C TYR A 167 14.40 -3.57 -2.92
N TYR A 168 15.37 -3.48 -3.83
CA TYR A 168 16.74 -3.06 -3.55
C TYR A 168 17.08 -1.78 -4.32
N THR A 169 18.13 -1.08 -3.90
CA THR A 169 18.52 0.20 -4.49
C THR A 169 19.26 0.07 -5.84
N SER A 170 19.63 -1.15 -6.25
CA SER A 170 20.23 -1.41 -7.56
C SER A 170 19.90 -2.81 -8.07
N LYS A 171 19.94 -3.00 -9.40
CA LYS A 171 19.79 -4.32 -10.04
C LYS A 171 20.83 -5.34 -9.54
N LYS A 172 22.09 -4.91 -9.43
CA LYS A 172 23.19 -5.75 -8.94
C LYS A 172 22.89 -6.27 -7.54
N LEU A 173 22.46 -5.40 -6.64
CA LEU A 173 22.12 -5.79 -5.28
C LEU A 173 20.95 -6.77 -5.27
N ALA A 174 19.86 -6.47 -5.99
CA ALA A 174 18.69 -7.36 -6.08
C ALA A 174 19.04 -8.78 -6.55
N LYS A 175 19.86 -8.91 -7.59
CA LYS A 175 20.30 -10.21 -8.11
C LYS A 175 21.27 -10.92 -7.15
N GLN A 176 22.15 -10.19 -6.47
CA GLN A 176 23.09 -10.79 -5.51
C GLN A 176 22.39 -11.31 -4.26
N THR A 177 21.37 -10.61 -3.77
CA THR A 177 20.59 -11.00 -2.60
C THR A 177 19.56 -12.07 -2.93
N ASN A 178 19.17 -12.23 -4.19
CA ASN A 178 18.20 -13.22 -4.63
C ASN A 178 18.59 -13.84 -5.98
N PRO A 179 19.67 -14.64 -6.06
CA PRO A 179 20.22 -15.10 -7.34
C PRO A 179 19.27 -16.01 -8.14
N LYS A 180 18.36 -16.71 -7.45
CA LYS A 180 17.34 -17.58 -8.06
C LYS A 180 16.04 -16.84 -8.42
N GLY A 181 15.96 -15.55 -8.13
CA GLY A 181 14.75 -14.75 -8.24
C GLY A 181 13.74 -15.08 -7.14
N TYR A 182 12.97 -14.09 -6.73
CA TYR A 182 11.83 -14.27 -5.85
C TYR A 182 10.82 -15.19 -6.54
N ASN A 183 10.31 -16.19 -5.81
CA ASN A 183 9.35 -17.16 -6.30
C ASN A 183 8.05 -17.03 -5.50
N TYR A 184 6.95 -16.82 -6.22
CA TYR A 184 5.61 -16.64 -5.65
C TYR A 184 4.93 -17.96 -5.28
N GLY A 185 5.49 -19.12 -5.69
CA GLY A 185 4.92 -20.45 -5.43
C GLY A 185 5.21 -21.01 -4.03
N ASN A 186 6.05 -20.35 -3.23
CA ASN A 186 6.59 -20.95 -2.00
C ASN A 186 6.37 -20.09 -0.74
N ASN A 187 5.83 -18.87 -0.87
CA ASN A 187 5.77 -17.84 0.18
C ASN A 187 7.10 -17.50 0.90
N TYR A 188 8.19 -18.19 0.57
CA TYR A 188 9.53 -17.99 1.07
C TYR A 188 10.52 -18.31 -0.04
N GLY A 189 11.19 -17.27 -0.54
CA GLY A 189 12.42 -17.48 -1.30
C GLY A 189 13.50 -18.02 -0.38
N TYR A 190 13.79 -19.32 -0.50
CA TYR A 190 15.02 -19.97 -0.03
C TYR A 190 15.54 -20.89 -1.14
#